data_AF-A0A2E0TGZ2-F1
#
_entry.id   AF-A0A2E0TGZ2-F1
#
_cell.length_a   1.000
_cell.length_b   1.000
_cell.length_c   1.000
_cell.angle_alpha   90.00
_cell.angle_beta   90.00
_cell.angle_gamma   90.00
#
_symmetry.space_group_name_H-M   'P 1'
#
loop_
_entity.id
_entity.type
_entity.pdbx_description
1 polymer ?
#
loop_
_entity_poly.entity_id
_entity_poly.type
_entity_poly.pdbx_seq_one_letter_code
_entity_poly.pdbx_strand_id
1 'polypeptide(L)'
;MLIECAHCGAPLDVKDDERRTTCTYCGRPQEVRSARTMQQPAGWKPPAQWTPPERFPAPSRPLQHDPARAAEHARKSVRGVLWGVGCTVLLSILVPGIIVAVVVSKATDAVESVTIGGGGGGGAGGIEIPGIGVGTTSNQPLECVGPGSVIRTNAQVNVTSGPAVIVRNGCQLRLMNTSVRGKDGIRVEGDGEVTMVNGSLDVEGTAIYASGTGTLTLTNVELSGKNGIATEGTAQVRTINGGIRAAQVAIDARGDSRVTTTNTDVTGRVEQDPTATVRQR
;
A
#
# COMPACT_ATOMS: atom_id res chain seq x y z
N MET A 1 0.76 31.20 -7.16
CA MET A 1 1.52 31.74 -6.02
C MET A 1 2.89 31.08 -5.91
N LEU A 2 3.88 31.78 -5.36
CA LEU A 2 5.22 31.24 -5.14
C LEU A 2 5.40 30.72 -3.71
N ILE A 3 5.89 29.49 -3.55
CA ILE A 3 6.18 28.88 -2.24
C ILE A 3 7.62 28.36 -2.16
N GLU A 4 8.20 28.31 -0.96
CA GLU A 4 9.54 27.79 -0.67
C GLU A 4 9.46 26.28 -0.38
N CYS A 5 10.32 25.48 -1.03
CA CYS A 5 10.36 24.04 -0.75
C CYS A 5 10.91 23.75 0.64
N ALA A 6 10.16 23.03 1.49
CA ALA A 6 10.59 22.72 2.86
C ALA A 6 11.88 21.89 2.94
N HIS A 7 12.22 21.14 1.89
CA HIS A 7 13.40 20.27 1.88
C HIS A 7 14.67 20.94 1.32
N CYS A 8 14.55 21.81 0.30
CA CYS A 8 15.72 22.36 -0.40
C CYS A 8 15.70 23.88 -0.57
N GLY A 9 14.67 24.57 -0.08
CA GLY A 9 14.51 26.01 -0.21
C GLY A 9 14.14 26.50 -1.61
N ALA A 10 13.99 25.61 -2.59
CA ALA A 10 13.73 26.03 -3.96
C ALA A 10 12.38 26.73 -4.12
N PRO A 11 12.29 27.81 -4.91
CA PRO A 11 11.05 28.48 -5.22
C PRO A 11 10.20 27.65 -6.19
N LEU A 12 8.93 27.46 -5.84
CA LEU A 12 7.97 26.67 -6.60
C LEU A 12 6.74 27.52 -6.91
N ASP A 13 6.41 27.63 -8.19
CA ASP A 13 5.16 28.24 -8.63
C ASP A 13 4.06 27.19 -8.60
N VAL A 14 3.06 27.43 -7.75
CA VAL A 14 1.92 26.54 -7.54
C VAL A 14 0.63 27.29 -7.81
N LYS A 15 -0.40 26.57 -8.26
CA LYS A 15 -1.74 27.13 -8.39
C LYS A 15 -2.31 27.39 -6.99
N ASP A 16 -3.17 28.41 -6.88
CA ASP A 16 -3.68 28.86 -5.58
C ASP A 16 -4.59 27.83 -4.89
N ASP A 17 -5.12 26.85 -5.64
CA ASP A 17 -5.97 25.76 -5.16
C ASP A 17 -5.25 24.42 -4.97
N GLU A 18 -3.95 24.34 -5.28
CA GLU A 18 -3.17 23.12 -5.21
C GLU A 18 -2.94 22.70 -3.73
N ARG A 19 -3.29 21.46 -3.36
CA ARG A 19 -3.07 20.97 -1.98
C ARG A 19 -1.68 20.39 -1.75
N ARG A 20 -1.13 19.75 -2.78
CA ARG A 20 0.15 19.05 -2.75
C ARG A 20 0.91 19.34 -4.03
N THR A 21 2.19 19.64 -3.91
CA THR A 21 3.06 19.81 -5.07
C THR A 21 4.33 18.99 -4.89
N THR A 22 5.03 18.74 -5.98
CA THR A 22 6.34 18.08 -5.97
C THR A 22 7.39 19.09 -6.39
N CYS A 23 8.46 19.20 -5.62
CA CYS A 23 9.54 20.12 -5.95
C CYS A 23 10.21 19.73 -7.28
N THR A 24 10.27 20.66 -8.25
CA THR A 24 10.88 20.43 -9.57
C THR A 24 12.40 20.30 -9.53
N TYR A 25 13.04 20.59 -8.40
CA TYR A 25 14.48 20.46 -8.19
C TYR A 25 14.83 19.15 -7.46
N CYS A 26 14.30 18.94 -6.24
CA CYS A 26 14.66 17.78 -5.43
C CYS A 26 13.71 16.58 -5.59
N GLY A 27 12.53 16.75 -6.21
CA GLY A 27 11.54 15.68 -6.42
C GLY A 27 10.75 15.27 -5.18
N ARG A 28 10.93 15.93 -4.03
CA ARG A 28 10.13 15.60 -2.83
C ARG A 28 8.73 16.19 -2.93
N PRO A 29 7.69 15.42 -2.55
CA PRO A 29 6.35 15.95 -2.38
C PRO A 29 6.30 16.85 -1.14
N GLN A 30 5.45 17.88 -1.17
CA GLN A 30 5.16 18.74 -0.04
C GLN A 30 3.71 19.22 -0.05
N GLU A 31 3.19 19.52 1.14
CA GLU A 31 1.87 20.13 1.28
C GLU A 31 1.98 21.64 1.11
N VAL A 32 1.15 22.21 0.23
CA VAL A 32 1.21 23.64 -0.11
C VAL A 32 0.87 24.52 1.09
N ARG A 33 -0.04 24.05 1.96
CA ARG A 33 -0.48 24.77 3.17
C ARG A 33 0.57 24.89 4.26
N SER A 34 1.58 24.01 4.28
CA SER A 34 2.67 24.06 5.27
C SER A 34 3.93 24.76 4.73
N ALA A 35 3.95 25.08 3.43
CA ALA A 35 5.07 25.75 2.80
C ALA A 35 5.04 27.27 3.08
N ARG A 36 6.22 27.87 3.17
CA ARG A 36 6.35 29.32 3.32
C ARG A 36 6.06 30.00 1.98
N THR A 37 5.08 30.91 1.94
CA THR A 37 4.81 31.75 0.76
C THR A 37 5.92 32.78 0.57
N MET A 38 6.29 33.02 -0.69
CA MET A 38 7.28 34.02 -1.09
C MET A 38 6.63 35.06 -1.99
N GLN A 39 7.20 36.28 -1.98
CA GLN A 39 6.78 37.33 -2.89
C GLN A 39 7.16 36.95 -4.33
N GLN A 40 6.16 36.87 -5.21
CA GLN A 40 6.35 36.56 -6.63
C GLN A 40 6.53 37.88 -7.40
N PRO A 41 7.72 38.20 -7.93
CA PRO A 41 7.90 39.36 -8.79
C PRO A 41 7.14 39.15 -10.12
N ALA A 42 6.70 40.25 -10.74
CA ALA A 42 6.05 40.20 -12.05
C ALA A 42 6.98 39.55 -13.09
N GLY A 43 6.48 38.55 -13.82
CA GLY A 43 7.26 37.83 -14.83
C GLY A 43 8.29 36.84 -14.27
N TRP A 44 8.15 36.42 -13.00
CA TRP A 44 9.01 35.40 -12.40
C TRP A 44 9.10 34.14 -13.26
N LYS A 45 10.33 33.62 -13.42
CA LYS A 45 10.62 32.33 -14.04
C LYS A 45 11.50 31.50 -13.11
N PRO A 46 11.29 30.17 -13.03
CA PRO A 46 12.14 29.32 -12.20
C PRO A 46 13.58 29.35 -12.72
N PRO A 47 14.59 29.51 -11.83
CA PRO A 47 15.98 29.45 -12.24
C PRO A 47 16.34 28.04 -12.75
N ALA A 48 17.21 27.95 -13.77
CA ALA A 48 17.60 26.66 -14.33
C ALA A 48 18.33 25.76 -13.32
N GLN A 49 18.99 26.37 -12.34
CA GLN A 49 19.68 25.69 -11.24
C GLN A 49 19.35 26.36 -9.91
N TRP A 50 19.33 25.56 -8.84
CA TRP A 50 19.11 26.02 -7.48
C TRP A 50 20.12 25.39 -6.52
N THR A 51 20.85 26.21 -5.77
CA THR A 51 21.75 25.73 -4.72
C THR A 51 21.05 25.90 -3.36
N PRO A 52 20.75 24.81 -2.64
CA PRO A 52 20.10 24.89 -1.34
C PRO A 52 20.92 25.72 -0.34
N PRO A 53 20.30 26.69 0.36
CA PRO A 53 20.94 27.34 1.51
C PRO A 53 21.24 26.35 2.64
N GLU A 54 22.28 26.61 3.44
CA GLU A 54 22.74 25.70 4.53
C GLU A 54 21.68 25.38 5.59
N ARG A 55 20.64 26.21 5.72
CA ARG A 55 19.52 25.97 6.65
C ARG A 55 18.60 24.81 6.23
N PHE A 56 18.74 24.31 5.01
CA PHE A 56 17.90 23.23 4.49
C PHE A 56 18.61 21.88 4.55
N PRO A 57 17.86 20.78 4.74
CA PRO A 57 18.43 19.44 4.81
C PRO A 57 18.98 18.91 3.48
N ALA A 58 18.68 19.56 2.35
CA ALA A 58 19.22 19.16 1.05
C ALA A 58 20.73 19.50 0.94
N PRO A 59 21.55 18.67 0.28
CA PRO A 59 22.97 18.95 0.08
C PRO A 59 23.18 20.27 -0.69
N SER A 60 24.17 21.08 -0.30
CA SER A 60 24.51 22.38 -0.92
C SER A 60 25.10 22.30 -2.34
N ARG A 61 24.76 21.27 -3.11
CA ARG A 61 25.15 21.11 -4.52
C ARG A 61 24.05 21.69 -5.43
N PRO A 62 24.40 22.28 -6.58
CA PRO A 62 23.41 22.78 -7.53
C PRO A 62 22.45 21.68 -8.00
N LEU A 63 21.15 21.91 -7.82
CA LEU A 63 20.05 21.08 -8.31
C LEU A 63 19.56 21.63 -9.65
N GLN A 64 19.31 20.78 -10.63
CA GLN A 64 18.76 21.19 -11.92
C GLN A 64 17.23 21.24 -11.90
N HIS A 65 16.64 22.24 -12.55
CA HIS A 65 15.21 22.33 -12.73
C HIS A 65 14.71 21.29 -13.75
N ASP A 66 13.83 20.39 -13.31
CA ASP A 66 13.23 19.37 -14.16
C ASP A 66 11.77 19.73 -14.48
N PRO A 67 11.48 20.33 -15.66
CA PRO A 67 10.12 20.69 -16.04
C PRO A 67 9.23 19.48 -16.33
N ALA A 68 9.81 18.30 -16.61
CA ALA A 68 9.03 17.10 -16.87
C ALA A 68 8.30 16.62 -15.61
N ARG A 69 8.90 16.82 -14.42
CA ARG A 69 8.26 16.49 -13.13
C ARG A 69 7.00 17.32 -12.87
N ALA A 70 6.99 18.60 -13.26
CA ALA A 70 5.79 19.42 -13.16
C ALA A 70 4.67 18.91 -14.07
N ALA A 71 5.02 18.43 -15.28
CA ALA A 71 4.06 17.92 -16.25
C ALA A 71 3.44 16.57 -15.85
N GLU A 72 4.19 15.69 -15.18
CA GLU A 72 3.69 14.37 -14.78
C GLU A 72 2.53 14.47 -13.77
N HIS A 73 2.61 15.42 -12.84
CA HIS A 73 1.54 15.64 -11.86
C HIS A 73 0.27 16.24 -12.48
N ALA A 74 0.41 17.15 -13.45
CA ALA A 74 -0.73 17.73 -14.15
C ALA A 74 -1.57 16.67 -14.89
N ARG A 75 -0.94 15.61 -15.42
CA ARG A 75 -1.64 14.54 -16.17
C ARG A 75 -2.47 13.61 -15.28
N LYS A 76 -2.07 13.40 -14.02
CA LYS A 76 -2.80 12.49 -13.11
C LYS A 76 -4.15 13.08 -12.64
N SER A 77 -4.33 14.40 -12.67
CA SER A 77 -5.58 15.06 -12.25
C SER A 77 -6.71 14.98 -13.29
N VAL A 78 -6.42 14.89 -14.58
CA VAL A 78 -7.44 15.03 -15.64
C VAL A 78 -8.23 13.74 -15.87
N ARG A 79 -7.66 12.56 -15.58
CA ARG A 79 -8.33 11.26 -15.77
C ARG A 79 -9.41 10.93 -14.72
N GLY A 80 -9.48 11.67 -13.61
CA GLY A 80 -10.46 11.41 -12.55
C GLY A 80 -11.86 11.98 -12.81
N VAL A 81 -12.01 12.96 -13.72
CA VAL A 81 -13.28 13.70 -13.87
C VAL A 81 -14.21 13.08 -14.92
N LEU A 82 -13.67 12.40 -15.94
CA LEU A 82 -14.50 11.83 -17.03
C LEU A 82 -15.25 10.55 -16.65
N TRP A 83 -14.92 9.89 -15.54
CA TRP A 83 -15.70 8.74 -15.04
C TRP A 83 -16.83 9.13 -14.07
N GLY A 84 -16.83 10.37 -13.56
CA GLY A 84 -17.79 10.81 -12.55
C GLY A 84 -19.17 11.21 -13.08
N VAL A 85 -19.29 11.62 -14.35
CA VAL A 85 -20.55 12.17 -14.89
C VAL A 85 -21.40 11.13 -15.62
N GLY A 86 -20.79 10.04 -16.11
CA GLY A 86 -21.52 8.94 -16.78
C GLY A 86 -22.28 8.03 -15.82
N CYS A 87 -21.83 7.90 -14.56
CA CYS A 87 -22.50 7.04 -13.56
C CYS A 87 -23.58 7.73 -12.74
N THR A 88 -23.62 9.07 -12.68
CA THR A 88 -24.61 9.78 -11.84
C THR A 88 -26.02 9.81 -12.41
N VAL A 89 -26.20 9.63 -13.72
CA VAL A 89 -27.56 9.60 -14.33
C VAL A 89 -28.20 8.20 -14.24
N LEU A 90 -27.39 7.14 -14.06
CA LEU A 90 -27.88 5.76 -13.99
C LEU A 90 -28.17 5.28 -12.54
N LEU A 91 -27.69 6.00 -11.53
CA LEU A 91 -27.90 5.66 -10.11
C LEU A 91 -28.97 6.50 -9.41
N SER A 92 -29.54 7.53 -10.07
CA SER A 92 -30.56 8.41 -9.48
C SER A 92 -31.99 7.81 -9.41
N ILE A 93 -32.20 6.54 -9.80
CA ILE A 93 -33.52 5.88 -9.71
C ILE A 93 -33.60 4.90 -8.53
N LEU A 94 -32.50 4.58 -7.85
CA LEU A 94 -32.52 3.67 -6.71
C LEU A 94 -31.78 4.27 -5.51
N VAL A 95 -32.57 4.52 -4.45
CA VAL A 95 -32.18 4.76 -3.05
C VAL A 95 -32.01 6.24 -2.64
N PRO A 96 -33.06 6.86 -2.07
CA PRO A 96 -32.88 7.90 -1.07
C PRO A 96 -32.52 7.23 0.26
N GLY A 97 -31.33 7.51 0.80
CA GLY A 97 -31.06 7.20 2.21
C GLY A 97 -29.63 6.86 2.58
N ILE A 98 -28.64 7.69 2.24
CA ILE A 98 -27.37 7.70 3.01
C ILE A 98 -26.90 9.15 3.16
N ILE A 99 -27.28 9.74 4.29
CA ILE A 99 -26.51 10.79 4.95
C ILE A 99 -25.91 10.12 6.18
N VAL A 100 -24.59 10.01 6.24
CA VAL A 100 -23.72 10.61 7.28
C VAL A 100 -22.28 10.33 6.88
N ALA A 101 -21.52 11.41 6.91
CA ALA A 101 -20.19 11.57 6.37
C ALA A 101 -19.14 11.61 7.50
N VAL A 102 -17.93 11.14 7.16
CA VAL A 102 -16.61 11.71 7.53
C VAL A 102 -16.07 11.46 8.95
N VAL A 103 -14.77 11.09 8.97
CA VAL A 103 -13.67 11.35 9.95
C VAL A 103 -12.86 10.04 10.11
N VAL A 104 -11.53 9.92 9.98
CA VAL A 104 -10.39 10.80 9.67
C VAL A 104 -9.21 9.86 9.31
N SER A 105 -8.43 10.24 8.28
CA SER A 105 -7.11 9.69 7.93
C SER A 105 -6.05 10.04 8.98
N LYS A 106 -5.02 9.21 9.21
CA LYS A 106 -3.58 9.58 9.34
C LYS A 106 -2.75 8.34 9.77
N ALA A 107 -1.84 7.89 8.90
CA ALA A 107 -0.53 7.33 9.25
C ALA A 107 0.19 6.90 7.97
N THR A 108 1.04 7.77 7.44
CA THR A 108 2.13 7.39 6.52
C THR A 108 3.30 8.24 6.95
N ASP A 109 4.31 7.63 7.56
CA ASP A 109 5.69 8.11 7.56
C ASP A 109 6.60 6.93 7.91
N ALA A 110 7.65 6.78 7.08
CA ALA A 110 8.92 6.06 7.27
C ALA A 110 9.21 5.05 6.15
N VAL A 111 9.76 5.55 5.03
CA VAL A 111 10.63 4.74 4.15
C VAL A 111 12.02 5.32 4.29
N GLU A 112 12.81 4.71 5.18
CA GLU A 112 14.26 4.88 5.21
C GLU A 112 14.93 3.86 4.29
N SER A 113 16.09 4.28 3.80
CA SER A 113 16.96 3.68 2.79
C SER A 113 17.07 2.15 2.83
N VAL A 114 16.79 1.52 1.69
CA VAL A 114 17.18 0.14 1.40
C VAL A 114 18.69 0.10 1.10
N THR A 115 19.45 -0.45 2.03
CA THR A 115 20.84 -0.88 1.81
C THR A 115 20.82 -2.26 1.17
N ILE A 116 21.27 -2.37 -0.08
CA ILE A 116 21.31 -3.62 -0.83
C ILE A 116 22.60 -4.36 -0.46
N GLY A 117 22.48 -5.40 0.36
CA GLY A 117 23.51 -6.41 0.57
C GLY A 117 23.54 -7.37 -0.62
N GLY A 118 24.62 -7.34 -1.39
CA GLY A 118 24.84 -8.24 -2.52
C GLY A 118 25.07 -9.68 -2.06
N GLY A 119 24.34 -10.62 -2.67
CA GLY A 119 24.58 -12.05 -2.61
C GLY A 119 24.36 -12.63 -4.00
N GLY A 120 25.43 -13.14 -4.62
CA GLY A 120 25.47 -13.57 -6.01
C GLY A 120 24.74 -14.89 -6.28
N GLY A 121 24.34 -15.05 -7.54
CA GLY A 121 23.82 -16.30 -8.10
C GLY A 121 23.50 -16.11 -9.57
N GLY A 122 24.40 -16.53 -10.46
CA GLY A 122 24.28 -16.34 -11.89
C GLY A 122 23.16 -17.16 -12.52
N GLY A 123 22.32 -16.49 -13.31
CA GLY A 123 21.34 -17.09 -14.20
C GLY A 123 20.90 -16.06 -15.22
N ALA A 124 21.15 -16.32 -16.50
CA ALA A 124 20.80 -15.42 -17.59
C ALA A 124 19.28 -15.40 -17.82
N GLY A 125 18.63 -14.24 -17.61
CA GLY A 125 17.24 -14.03 -18.00
C GLY A 125 16.57 -12.88 -17.26
N GLY A 126 16.46 -11.73 -17.91
CA GLY A 126 15.63 -10.59 -17.45
C GLY A 126 16.23 -9.80 -16.27
N ILE A 127 16.30 -8.47 -16.42
CA ILE A 127 16.61 -7.57 -15.31
C ILE A 127 15.34 -7.50 -14.44
N GLU A 128 15.21 -8.42 -13.48
CA GLU A 128 14.27 -8.23 -12.38
C GLU A 128 14.82 -7.12 -11.50
N ILE A 129 14.16 -5.96 -11.48
CA ILE A 129 14.41 -4.93 -10.48
C ILE A 129 13.79 -5.46 -9.18
N PRO A 130 14.60 -5.80 -8.15
CA PRO A 130 14.06 -6.23 -6.87
C PRO A 130 13.30 -5.05 -6.25
N GLY A 131 11.97 -5.11 -6.29
CA GLY A 131 11.12 -4.14 -5.59
C GLY A 131 9.87 -3.67 -6.33
N ILE A 132 9.80 -3.80 -7.66
CA ILE A 132 8.61 -3.43 -8.43
C ILE A 132 8.39 -4.46 -9.55
N GLY A 133 7.82 -5.61 -9.19
CA GLY A 133 7.27 -6.55 -10.16
C GLY A 133 5.88 -6.08 -10.58
N VAL A 134 5.72 -5.65 -11.83
CA VAL A 134 4.41 -5.39 -12.45
C VAL A 134 4.10 -6.55 -13.39
N GLY A 135 2.99 -7.25 -13.17
CA GLY A 135 2.48 -8.20 -14.17
C GLY A 135 3.18 -9.56 -14.23
N THR A 136 3.93 -9.95 -13.19
CA THR A 136 4.64 -11.23 -13.19
C THR A 136 3.75 -12.36 -12.67
N THR A 137 3.77 -13.48 -13.39
CA THR A 137 3.28 -14.76 -12.88
C THR A 137 4.45 -15.49 -12.23
N SER A 138 4.32 -15.86 -10.95
CA SER A 138 5.30 -16.67 -10.23
C SER A 138 4.73 -18.04 -9.92
N ASN A 139 5.50 -19.08 -10.22
CA ASN A 139 5.21 -20.45 -9.77
C ASN A 139 6.00 -20.85 -8.51
N GLN A 140 6.71 -19.88 -7.92
CA GLN A 140 7.47 -20.04 -6.69
C GLN A 140 6.88 -19.17 -5.57
N PRO A 141 7.05 -19.58 -4.29
CA PRO A 141 6.66 -18.76 -3.16
C PRO A 141 7.27 -17.35 -3.23
N LEU A 142 6.46 -16.36 -2.90
CA LEU A 142 6.95 -14.99 -2.69
C LEU A 142 7.41 -14.85 -1.25
N GLU A 143 8.72 -14.71 -1.05
CA GLU A 143 9.31 -14.52 0.28
C GLU A 143 9.72 -13.06 0.52
N CYS A 144 9.27 -12.51 1.64
CA CYS A 144 9.67 -11.21 2.19
C CYS A 144 10.31 -11.47 3.55
N VAL A 145 11.63 -11.37 3.62
CA VAL A 145 12.41 -11.72 4.83
C VAL A 145 13.36 -10.59 5.18
N GLY A 146 13.34 -10.20 6.45
CA GLY A 146 14.22 -9.18 7.00
C GLY A 146 13.61 -7.78 6.94
N PRO A 147 14.33 -6.78 7.50
CA PRO A 147 13.85 -5.41 7.50
C PRO A 147 13.81 -4.87 6.06
N GLY A 148 12.67 -4.37 5.64
CA GLY A 148 12.52 -3.80 4.30
C GLY A 148 11.07 -3.73 3.85
N SER A 149 10.87 -3.10 2.70
CA SER A 149 9.55 -2.98 2.08
C SER A 149 9.57 -3.54 0.67
N VAL A 150 8.62 -4.42 0.36
CA VAL A 150 8.44 -5.04 -0.96
C VAL A 150 7.06 -4.69 -1.48
N ILE A 151 6.99 -4.19 -2.71
CA ILE A 151 5.72 -3.93 -3.38
C ILE A 151 5.59 -4.87 -4.59
N ARG A 152 4.42 -5.49 -4.74
CA ARG A 152 4.04 -6.29 -5.91
C ARG A 152 2.69 -5.83 -6.41
N THR A 153 2.61 -5.51 -7.70
CA THR A 153 1.39 -5.00 -8.31
C THR A 153 1.02 -5.86 -9.52
N ASN A 154 -0.26 -6.18 -9.69
CA ASN A 154 -0.75 -7.02 -10.79
C ASN A 154 -0.04 -8.37 -10.86
N ALA A 155 0.31 -8.97 -9.72
CA ALA A 155 1.03 -10.23 -9.67
C ALA A 155 0.06 -11.42 -9.65
N GLN A 156 0.48 -12.54 -10.24
CA GLN A 156 -0.20 -13.82 -10.10
C GLN A 156 0.76 -14.81 -9.45
N VAL A 157 0.43 -15.31 -8.26
CA VAL A 157 1.26 -16.28 -7.55
C VAL A 157 0.54 -17.61 -7.57
N ASN A 158 1.14 -18.65 -8.14
CA ASN A 158 0.56 -19.99 -8.27
C ASN A 158 1.53 -21.04 -7.74
N VAL A 159 1.37 -21.45 -6.49
CA VAL A 159 2.32 -22.33 -5.81
C VAL A 159 1.65 -23.66 -5.45
N THR A 160 2.22 -24.76 -5.91
CA THR A 160 1.62 -26.09 -5.72
C THR A 160 1.96 -26.74 -4.37
N SER A 161 2.95 -26.23 -3.64
CA SER A 161 3.35 -26.75 -2.33
C SER A 161 3.68 -25.65 -1.33
N GLY A 162 3.15 -25.80 -0.11
CA GLY A 162 3.35 -24.84 0.98
C GLY A 162 2.64 -23.49 0.80
N PRO A 163 3.01 -22.49 1.62
CA PRO A 163 2.47 -21.13 1.51
C PRO A 163 2.95 -20.43 0.25
N ALA A 164 2.02 -19.80 -0.47
CA ALA A 164 2.33 -19.03 -1.65
C ALA A 164 3.06 -17.71 -1.34
N VAL A 165 2.82 -17.14 -0.17
CA VAL A 165 3.48 -15.90 0.30
C VAL A 165 3.95 -16.08 1.73
N ILE A 166 5.20 -15.74 2.01
CA ILE A 166 5.82 -15.86 3.34
C ILE A 166 6.42 -14.50 3.72
N VAL A 167 6.03 -13.97 4.89
CA VAL A 167 6.49 -12.68 5.40
C VAL A 167 6.96 -12.82 6.85
N ARG A 168 8.20 -12.44 7.13
CA ARG A 168 8.82 -12.60 8.46
C ARG A 168 9.96 -11.61 8.71
N ASN A 169 10.36 -11.50 9.97
CA ASN A 169 11.51 -10.70 10.44
C ASN A 169 11.42 -9.21 10.05
N GLY A 170 10.28 -8.58 10.32
CA GLY A 170 10.05 -7.15 10.14
C GLY A 170 9.82 -6.71 8.70
N CYS A 171 9.62 -7.65 7.77
CA CYS A 171 9.39 -7.32 6.37
C CYS A 171 7.98 -6.76 6.15
N GLN A 172 7.88 -5.68 5.37
CA GLN A 172 6.62 -5.05 4.99
C GLN A 172 6.30 -5.39 3.53
N LEU A 173 5.29 -6.22 3.31
CA LEU A 173 4.86 -6.61 1.96
C LEU A 173 3.56 -5.91 1.58
N ARG A 174 3.56 -5.24 0.43
CA ARG A 174 2.36 -4.65 -0.16
C ARG A 174 1.99 -5.34 -1.47
N LEU A 175 0.82 -5.96 -1.50
CA LEU A 175 0.24 -6.63 -2.65
C LEU A 175 -0.91 -5.78 -3.20
N MET A 176 -0.88 -5.44 -4.49
CA MET A 176 -1.90 -4.62 -5.13
C MET A 176 -2.41 -5.30 -6.39
N ASN A 177 -3.72 -5.50 -6.53
CA ASN A 177 -4.29 -6.19 -7.70
C ASN A 177 -3.68 -7.59 -7.91
N THR A 178 -3.44 -8.32 -6.82
CA THR A 178 -2.71 -9.61 -6.85
C THR A 178 -3.69 -10.76 -6.70
N SER A 179 -3.50 -11.84 -7.46
CA SER A 179 -4.20 -13.11 -7.26
C SER A 179 -3.24 -14.18 -6.78
N VAL A 180 -3.58 -14.87 -5.69
CA VAL A 180 -2.79 -15.95 -5.11
C VAL A 180 -3.57 -17.25 -5.23
N ARG A 181 -2.94 -18.28 -5.78
CA ARG A 181 -3.44 -19.65 -5.84
C ARG A 181 -2.40 -20.60 -5.27
N GLY A 182 -2.85 -21.63 -4.58
CA GLY A 182 -1.94 -22.66 -4.13
C GLY A 182 -2.44 -23.54 -2.99
N LYS A 183 -1.48 -24.22 -2.34
CA LYS A 183 -1.80 -25.08 -1.21
C LYS A 183 -2.25 -24.27 0.00
N ASP A 184 -1.43 -23.32 0.44
CA ASP A 184 -1.75 -22.32 1.45
C ASP A 184 -1.52 -20.91 0.89
N GLY A 185 -2.19 -19.90 1.46
CA GLY A 185 -2.12 -18.53 0.96
C GLY A 185 -0.96 -17.73 1.53
N ILE A 186 -1.27 -16.76 2.39
CA ILE A 186 -0.27 -15.87 3.01
C ILE A 186 0.04 -16.36 4.42
N ARG A 187 1.33 -16.53 4.70
CA ARG A 187 1.88 -16.83 6.02
C ARG A 187 2.68 -15.65 6.54
N VAL A 188 2.31 -15.13 7.71
CA VAL A 188 3.01 -14.04 8.39
C VAL A 188 3.49 -14.51 9.76
N GLU A 189 4.79 -14.44 9.98
CA GLU A 189 5.43 -14.93 11.21
C GLU A 189 6.22 -13.80 11.89
N GLY A 190 6.27 -13.85 13.22
CA GLY A 190 7.00 -12.85 14.01
C GLY A 190 6.35 -11.48 13.90
N ASP A 191 7.10 -10.49 13.43
CA ASP A 191 6.74 -9.07 13.31
C ASP A 191 6.52 -8.61 11.86
N GLY A 192 6.28 -9.53 10.93
CA GLY A 192 5.98 -9.21 9.54
C GLY A 192 4.67 -8.43 9.37
N GLU A 193 4.61 -7.59 8.32
CA GLU A 193 3.44 -6.79 7.98
C GLU A 193 3.03 -7.02 6.52
N VAL A 194 1.74 -7.27 6.28
CA VAL A 194 1.19 -7.40 4.93
C VAL A 194 0.00 -6.47 4.73
N THR A 195 0.06 -5.71 3.64
CA THR A 195 -1.11 -4.98 3.13
C THR A 195 -1.48 -5.52 1.76
N MET A 196 -2.69 -6.06 1.63
CA MET A 196 -3.24 -6.49 0.34
C MET A 196 -4.45 -5.64 -0.03
N VAL A 197 -4.40 -5.04 -1.22
CA VAL A 197 -5.46 -4.16 -1.73
C VAL A 197 -5.91 -4.66 -3.10
N ASN A 198 -7.22 -4.92 -3.23
CA ASN A 198 -7.86 -5.48 -4.41
C ASN A 198 -7.21 -6.80 -4.83
N GLY A 199 -7.80 -7.93 -4.47
CA GLY A 199 -7.22 -9.20 -4.91
C GLY A 199 -7.99 -10.41 -4.44
N SER A 200 -7.42 -11.58 -4.70
CA SER A 200 -8.01 -12.84 -4.30
C SER A 200 -6.98 -13.84 -3.82
N LEU A 201 -7.38 -14.63 -2.83
CA LEU A 201 -6.68 -15.84 -2.40
C LEU A 201 -7.63 -17.00 -2.64
N ASP A 202 -7.25 -17.91 -3.53
CA ASP A 202 -8.01 -19.12 -3.85
C ASP A 202 -7.10 -20.33 -3.61
N VAL A 203 -7.19 -20.90 -2.41
CA VAL A 203 -6.26 -21.90 -1.93
C VAL A 203 -6.96 -23.15 -1.44
N GLU A 204 -6.26 -24.28 -1.43
CA GLU A 204 -6.84 -25.53 -0.95
C GLU A 204 -6.91 -25.61 0.59
N GLY A 205 -5.94 -24.99 1.26
CA GLY A 205 -5.71 -25.07 2.70
C GLY A 205 -6.17 -23.82 3.43
N THR A 206 -5.26 -23.20 4.18
CA THR A 206 -5.53 -21.99 4.95
C THR A 206 -5.17 -20.75 4.12
N ALA A 207 -6.14 -19.85 3.90
CA ALA A 207 -5.90 -18.64 3.11
C ALA A 207 -4.94 -17.66 3.81
N ILE A 208 -5.13 -17.42 5.10
CA ILE A 208 -4.26 -16.55 5.90
C ILE A 208 -3.86 -17.27 7.19
N TYR A 209 -2.56 -17.35 7.46
CA TYR A 209 -2.03 -17.72 8.77
C TYR A 209 -1.13 -16.60 9.30
N ALA A 210 -1.41 -16.08 10.49
CA ALA A 210 -0.59 -15.07 11.14
C ALA A 210 -0.25 -15.45 12.59
N SER A 211 1.02 -15.33 12.98
CA SER A 211 1.49 -15.64 14.33
C SER A 211 2.41 -14.55 14.90
N GLY A 212 2.70 -14.63 16.20
CA GLY A 212 3.57 -13.67 16.87
C GLY A 212 2.91 -12.29 17.01
N THR A 213 3.57 -11.24 16.53
CA THR A 213 3.05 -9.86 16.45
C THR A 213 2.68 -9.48 15.02
N GLY A 214 2.56 -10.45 14.12
CA GLY A 214 2.36 -10.22 12.69
C GLY A 214 1.07 -9.49 12.40
N THR A 215 1.10 -8.58 11.43
CA THR A 215 -0.04 -7.74 11.08
C THR A 215 -0.45 -7.93 9.63
N LEU A 216 -1.75 -8.08 9.38
CA LEU A 216 -2.30 -8.08 8.02
C LEU A 216 -3.48 -7.12 7.90
N THR A 217 -3.46 -6.31 6.85
CA THR A 217 -4.61 -5.53 6.40
C THR A 217 -5.01 -5.95 4.99
N LEU A 218 -6.25 -6.40 4.84
CA LEU A 218 -6.86 -6.82 3.59
C LEU A 218 -7.96 -5.83 3.22
N THR A 219 -7.93 -5.25 2.02
CA THR A 219 -8.94 -4.29 1.54
C THR A 219 -9.47 -4.68 0.17
N ASN A 220 -10.79 -4.91 0.06
CA ASN A 220 -11.44 -5.45 -1.14
C ASN A 220 -10.78 -6.78 -1.58
N VAL A 221 -10.65 -7.72 -0.66
CA VAL A 221 -10.00 -9.03 -0.91
C VAL A 221 -10.98 -10.16 -0.70
N GLU A 222 -11.02 -11.09 -1.65
CA GLU A 222 -11.80 -12.34 -1.54
C GLU A 222 -10.89 -13.48 -1.11
N LEU A 223 -11.25 -14.16 -0.01
CA LEU A 223 -10.58 -15.35 0.51
C LEU A 223 -11.45 -16.57 0.24
N SER A 224 -10.86 -17.61 -0.35
CA SER A 224 -11.46 -18.91 -0.60
C SER A 224 -10.48 -20.01 -0.16
N GLY A 225 -10.96 -20.95 0.64
CA GLY A 225 -10.21 -22.15 0.95
C GLY A 225 -10.87 -23.06 1.98
N LYS A 226 -10.13 -24.07 2.46
CA LYS A 226 -10.61 -24.93 3.54
C LYS A 226 -10.79 -24.15 4.84
N ASN A 227 -9.80 -23.32 5.16
CA ASN A 227 -9.86 -22.35 6.26
C ASN A 227 -9.61 -20.93 5.74
N GLY A 228 -10.31 -19.96 6.31
CA GLY A 228 -10.16 -18.55 5.95
C GLY A 228 -8.94 -17.92 6.62
N ILE A 229 -9.10 -17.48 7.86
CA ILE A 229 -8.08 -16.80 8.65
C ILE A 229 -7.76 -17.64 9.89
N ALA A 230 -6.49 -17.96 10.11
CA ALA A 230 -5.98 -18.55 11.34
C ALA A 230 -4.98 -17.59 12.00
N THR A 231 -5.13 -17.35 13.30
CA THR A 231 -4.27 -16.43 14.06
C THR A 231 -3.84 -17.02 15.40
N GLU A 232 -2.59 -16.78 15.78
CA GLU A 232 -2.01 -17.23 17.05
C GLU A 232 -1.16 -16.12 17.71
N GLY A 233 -0.94 -16.23 19.02
CA GLY A 233 -0.14 -15.26 19.77
C GLY A 233 -0.84 -13.91 19.90
N THR A 234 -0.21 -12.84 19.43
CA THR A 234 -0.73 -11.45 19.46
C THR A 234 -0.99 -10.89 18.06
N ALA A 235 -1.08 -11.78 17.06
CA ALA A 235 -1.23 -11.39 15.66
C ALA A 235 -2.53 -10.59 15.42
N GLN A 236 -2.48 -9.66 14.47
CA GLN A 236 -3.61 -8.80 14.15
C GLN A 236 -3.98 -8.90 12.68
N VAL A 237 -5.23 -9.26 12.39
CA VAL A 237 -5.75 -9.33 11.03
C VAL A 237 -6.96 -8.42 10.91
N ARG A 238 -6.93 -7.54 9.91
CA ARG A 238 -8.05 -6.63 9.60
C ARG A 238 -8.50 -6.83 8.16
N THR A 239 -9.78 -7.11 7.97
CA THR A 239 -10.41 -7.15 6.64
C THR A 239 -11.40 -6.00 6.49
N ILE A 240 -11.34 -5.30 5.36
CA ILE A 240 -12.20 -4.16 5.05
C ILE A 240 -12.72 -4.35 3.64
N ASN A 241 -14.02 -4.60 3.49
CA ASN A 241 -14.64 -4.93 2.20
C ASN A 241 -14.10 -6.24 1.58
N GLY A 242 -14.99 -7.08 1.09
CA GLY A 242 -14.66 -8.35 0.44
C GLY A 242 -15.37 -9.53 1.10
N GLY A 243 -14.78 -10.72 1.00
CA GLY A 243 -15.42 -11.94 1.47
C GLY A 243 -14.44 -12.98 1.99
N ILE A 244 -14.87 -13.74 2.99
CA ILE A 244 -14.17 -14.91 3.53
C ILE A 244 -15.09 -16.11 3.33
N ARG A 245 -14.79 -16.96 2.36
CA ARG A 245 -15.53 -18.20 2.09
C ARG A 245 -14.66 -19.40 2.47
N ALA A 246 -14.96 -19.97 3.63
CA ALA A 246 -14.24 -21.14 4.12
C ALA A 246 -15.15 -22.37 4.17
N ALA A 247 -14.63 -23.52 3.72
CA ALA A 247 -15.37 -24.78 3.76
C ALA A 247 -15.54 -25.32 5.18
N GLN A 248 -14.61 -25.03 6.10
CA GLN A 248 -14.63 -25.50 7.49
C GLN A 248 -14.70 -24.33 8.48
N VAL A 249 -13.56 -23.65 8.67
CA VAL A 249 -13.44 -22.57 9.66
C VAL A 249 -13.06 -21.28 8.95
N ALA A 250 -13.96 -20.29 8.99
CA ALA A 250 -13.71 -18.99 8.39
C ALA A 250 -12.70 -18.17 9.19
N ILE A 251 -12.77 -18.24 10.53
CA ILE A 251 -11.85 -17.56 11.44
C ILE A 251 -11.53 -18.49 12.61
N ASP A 252 -10.26 -18.82 12.82
CA ASP A 252 -9.71 -19.51 14.01
C ASP A 252 -8.75 -18.53 14.70
N ALA A 253 -9.16 -17.98 15.84
CA ALA A 253 -8.38 -16.99 16.58
C ALA A 253 -7.96 -17.52 17.95
N ARG A 254 -6.64 -17.62 18.17
CA ARG A 254 -6.03 -18.19 19.38
C ARG A 254 -5.11 -17.22 20.08
N GLY A 255 -4.86 -17.45 21.37
CA GLY A 255 -4.03 -16.55 22.19
C GLY A 255 -4.66 -15.16 22.33
N ASP A 256 -3.86 -14.10 22.46
CA ASP A 256 -4.31 -12.70 22.53
C ASP A 256 -4.49 -12.05 21.14
N SER A 257 -4.69 -12.85 20.09
CA SER A 257 -4.81 -12.39 18.71
C SER A 257 -6.11 -11.60 18.48
N ARG A 258 -6.10 -10.77 17.43
CA ARG A 258 -7.25 -9.94 17.08
C ARG A 258 -7.59 -10.04 15.60
N VAL A 259 -8.81 -10.45 15.30
CA VAL A 259 -9.37 -10.42 13.95
C VAL A 259 -10.51 -9.41 13.92
N THR A 260 -10.44 -8.42 13.03
CA THR A 260 -11.51 -7.45 12.81
C THR A 260 -11.95 -7.50 11.36
N THR A 261 -13.23 -7.76 11.13
CA THR A 261 -13.84 -7.68 9.81
C THR A 261 -14.76 -6.48 9.76
N THR A 262 -14.73 -5.73 8.67
CA THR A 262 -15.58 -4.55 8.45
C THR A 262 -16.14 -4.61 7.04
N ASN A 263 -17.47 -4.60 6.92
CA ASN A 263 -18.18 -4.76 5.65
C ASN A 263 -17.63 -5.96 4.84
N THR A 264 -17.31 -7.06 5.53
CA THR A 264 -16.74 -8.27 4.91
C THR A 264 -17.72 -9.40 5.12
N ASP A 265 -18.13 -10.06 4.04
CA ASP A 265 -19.01 -11.22 4.12
C ASP A 265 -18.24 -12.43 4.66
N VAL A 266 -18.66 -12.99 5.79
CA VAL A 266 -18.00 -14.15 6.40
C VAL A 266 -18.90 -15.38 6.31
N THR A 267 -18.48 -16.37 5.53
CA THR A 267 -19.17 -17.64 5.36
C THR A 267 -18.29 -18.78 5.89
N GLY A 268 -18.74 -19.41 6.97
CA GLY A 268 -18.08 -20.52 7.63
C GLY A 268 -18.12 -20.40 9.16
N ARG A 269 -17.60 -21.40 9.87
CA ARG A 269 -17.57 -21.38 11.35
C ARG A 269 -16.53 -20.38 11.86
N VAL A 270 -16.81 -19.74 13.00
CA VAL A 270 -15.84 -18.91 13.73
C VAL A 270 -15.49 -19.62 15.03
N GLU A 271 -14.19 -19.82 15.27
CA GLU A 271 -13.60 -20.39 16.47
C GLU A 271 -12.70 -19.33 17.11
N GLN A 272 -12.82 -19.17 18.43
CA GLN A 272 -12.13 -18.12 19.17
C GLN A 272 -11.80 -18.61 20.57
N ASP A 273 -10.53 -18.54 20.94
CA ASP A 273 -10.08 -18.75 22.33
C ASP A 273 -10.60 -17.64 23.25
N PRO A 274 -10.76 -17.89 24.56
CA PRO A 274 -11.24 -16.88 25.51
C PRO A 274 -10.45 -15.56 25.53
N THR A 275 -9.16 -15.62 25.21
CA THR A 275 -8.25 -14.46 25.18
C THR A 275 -8.22 -13.76 23.83
N ALA A 276 -8.64 -14.44 22.77
CA ALA A 276 -8.63 -13.88 21.43
C ALA A 276 -9.81 -12.90 21.27
N THR A 277 -9.76 -12.05 20.25
CA THR A 277 -10.85 -11.12 19.95
C THR A 277 -11.22 -11.18 18.46
N VAL A 278 -12.43 -11.65 18.16
CA VAL A 278 -13.02 -11.53 16.82
C VAL A 278 -14.13 -10.47 16.84
N ARG A 279 -14.06 -9.47 15.97
CA ARG A 279 -15.07 -8.42 15.82
C ARG A 279 -15.53 -8.33 14.38
N GLN A 280 -16.83 -8.46 14.16
CA GLN A 280 -17.47 -8.28 12.85
C GLN A 280 -18.28 -6.99 12.87
N ARG A 281 -18.11 -6.12 11.88
CA ARG A 281 -18.72 -4.79 11.77
C ARG A 281 -19.28 -4.51 10.39
#